data_AF-A0A959C919-F1
#
_entry.id   AF-A0A959C919-F1
#
_cell.length_a   1.000
_cell.length_b   1.000
_cell.length_c   1.000
_cell.angle_alpha   90.00
_cell.angle_beta   90.00
_cell.angle_gamma   90.00
#
_symmetry.space_group_name_H-M   'P 1'
#
loop_
_entity.id
_entity.type
_entity.pdbx_description
1 polymer ?
#
loop_
_entity_poly.entity_id
_entity_poly.type
_entity_poly.pdbx_seq_one_letter_code
_entity_poly.pdbx_strand_id
1 'polypeptide(L)' 'PVSKAGLTEYIVEYRRLNYQLTFWKSAKSGRWWMQVPVATRKKLERHRLVPCSYQDYQLACREELPERLMQALQRFG' A
#
# COMPACT_ATOMS: atom_id res chain seq x y z
N PRO A 1 -18.29 1.48 -2.82
CA PRO A 1 -17.38 1.98 -1.75
C PRO A 1 -16.96 0.83 -0.84
N VAL A 2 -15.69 0.43 -0.87
CA VAL A 2 -15.17 -0.54 0.10
C VAL A 2 -15.13 0.19 1.44
N SER A 3 -16.08 -0.11 2.32
CA SER A 3 -16.13 0.47 3.66
C SER A 3 -14.85 0.11 4.39
N LYS A 4 -13.96 1.10 4.62
CA LYS A 4 -12.71 0.96 5.39
C LYS A 4 -12.96 0.68 6.88
N ALA A 5 -14.20 0.48 7.29
CA ALA A 5 -14.62 0.26 8.66
C ALA A 5 -13.96 -1.02 9.22
N GLY A 6 -12.96 -0.84 10.10
CA GLY A 6 -12.22 -1.93 10.73
C GLY A 6 -10.85 -2.23 10.13
N LEU A 7 -10.33 -1.39 9.23
CA LEU A 7 -8.94 -1.40 8.80
C LEU A 7 -8.17 -0.27 9.48
N THR A 8 -6.97 -0.56 9.97
CA THR A 8 -6.02 0.45 10.46
C THR A 8 -5.09 0.84 9.33
N GLU A 9 -4.94 2.14 9.11
CA GLU A 9 -4.04 2.71 8.11
C GLU A 9 -2.63 2.89 8.70
N TYR A 10 -1.61 2.54 7.93
CA TYR A 10 -0.19 2.73 8.27
C TYR A 10 0.52 3.38 7.09
N ILE A 11 1.06 4.58 7.28
CA ILE A 11 1.73 5.33 6.23
C ILE A 11 3.25 5.19 6.41
N VAL A 12 3.95 4.90 5.32
CA VAL A 12 5.41 4.80 5.25
C VAL A 12 5.92 5.84 4.26
N GLU A 13 6.75 6.76 4.74
CA GLU A 13 7.25 7.88 3.96
C GLU A 13 8.73 7.68 3.60
N TYR A 14 9.02 7.66 2.30
CA TYR A 14 10.38 7.61 1.76
C TYR A 14 10.86 9.05 1.58
N ARG A 15 11.49 9.58 2.64
CA ARG A 15 11.94 10.99 2.69
C ARG A 15 12.84 11.37 1.50
N ARG A 16 13.68 10.45 1.03
CA ARG A 16 14.61 10.71 -0.08
C ARG A 16 13.92 10.84 -1.44
N LEU A 17 12.79 10.17 -1.62
CA LEU A 17 12.09 10.08 -2.91
C LEU A 17 10.80 10.90 -2.94
N ASN A 18 10.49 11.61 -1.85
CA ASN A 18 9.22 12.30 -1.62
C ASN A 18 8.01 11.41 -2.00
N TYR A 19 8.08 10.15 -1.58
CA TYR A 19 7.14 9.11 -1.95
C TYR A 19 6.50 8.51 -0.70
N GLN A 20 5.21 8.25 -0.73
CA GLN A 20 4.45 7.74 0.41
C GLN A 20 3.73 6.45 0.01
N LEU A 21 3.82 5.45 0.89
CA LEU A 21 3.08 4.20 0.79
C LEU A 21 2.05 4.13 1.90
N THR A 22 0.85 3.66 1.53
CA THR A 22 -0.21 3.42 2.49
C THR A 22 -0.45 1.93 2.63
N PHE A 23 -0.40 1.41 3.85
CA PHE A 23 -0.73 0.04 4.18
C PHE A 23 -2.00 -0.01 5.02
N TRP A 24 -2.72 -1.11 4.93
CA TRP A 24 -3.95 -1.38 5.65
C TRP A 24 -3.82 -2.71 6.38
N LYS A 25 -4.16 -2.72 7.66
CA LYS A 25 -4.27 -3.95 8.45
C LYS A 25 -5.72 -4.17 8.87
N SER A 26 -6.24 -5.37 8.67
CA SER A 26 -7.53 -5.75 9.26
C SER A 26 -7.34 -6.08 10.73
N ALA A 27 -8.02 -5.35 11.62
CA ALA A 27 -8.06 -5.69 13.04
C ALA A 27 -8.77 -7.03 13.30
N LYS A 28 -9.68 -7.44 12.40
CA LYS A 28 -10.46 -8.68 12.53
C LYS A 28 -9.68 -9.92 12.10
N SER A 29 -9.01 -9.86 10.95
CA SER A 29 -8.36 -11.03 10.34
C SER A 29 -6.83 -11.01 10.42
N GLY A 30 -6.22 -9.89 10.85
CA GLY A 30 -4.77 -9.71 10.84
C GLY A 30 -4.13 -9.61 9.46
N ARG A 31 -4.92 -9.65 8.38
CA ARG A 31 -4.44 -9.54 7.00
C ARG A 31 -3.94 -8.13 6.70
N TRP A 32 -2.93 -8.04 5.84
CA TRP A 32 -2.29 -6.80 5.42
C TRP A 32 -2.48 -6.55 3.93
N TRP A 33 -2.64 -5.27 3.58
CA TRP A 33 -2.71 -4.81 2.20
C TRP A 33 -1.87 -3.56 2.02
N MET A 34 -1.29 -3.40 0.84
CA MET A 34 -0.65 -2.17 0.40
C MET A 34 -1.56 -1.48 -0.61
N GLN A 35 -1.84 -0.20 -0.39
CA GLN A 35 -2.60 0.64 -1.30
C GLN A 35 -1.66 1.23 -2.34
N VAL A 36 -1.99 0.97 -3.60
CA VAL A 36 -1.28 1.51 -4.76
C VAL A 36 -2.18 2.51 -5.46
N PRO A 37 -1.77 3.78 -5.59
CA PRO A 37 -2.50 4.76 -6.40
C PRO A 37 -2.43 4.30 -7.87
N VAL A 38 -3.58 4.14 -8.53
CA VAL A 38 -3.59 3.84 -9.97
C VAL A 38 -3.75 5.15 -10.74
N ALA A 39 -2.70 5.54 -11.47
CA ALA A 39 -2.70 6.74 -12.31
C ALA A 39 -3.65 6.55 -13.51
N THR A 40 -4.95 6.73 -13.30
CA THR A 40 -5.93 6.61 -14.37
C THR A 40 -6.24 8.00 -14.94
N ARG A 41 -6.10 8.17 -16.26
CA ARG A 41 -6.39 9.42 -17.00
C ARG A 41 -7.82 9.96 -16.85
N LYS A 42 -8.74 9.19 -16.28
CA LYS A 42 -10.12 9.58 -15.98
C LYS A 42 -10.26 9.70 -14.48
N LYS A 43 -10.87 10.80 -14.01
CA LYS A 43 -11.13 11.29 -12.63
C LYS A 43 -11.67 10.28 -11.57
N LEU A 44 -11.65 8.98 -11.83
CA LEU A 44 -11.84 7.95 -10.82
C LEU A 44 -10.47 7.56 -10.26
N GLU A 45 -10.11 8.12 -9.10
CA GLU A 45 -8.95 7.66 -8.32
C GLU A 45 -9.22 6.23 -7.87
N ARG A 46 -8.84 5.27 -8.72
CA ARG A 46 -8.90 3.86 -8.40
C ARG A 46 -7.65 3.56 -7.59
N HIS A 47 -7.84 3.12 -6.36
CA HIS A 47 -6.75 2.55 -5.58
C HIS A 47 -6.86 1.04 -5.64
N ARG A 48 -5.71 0.36 -5.83
CA ARG A 48 -5.63 -1.09 -5.72
C ARG A 48 -5.07 -1.47 -4.36
N LEU A 49 -5.69 -2.47 -3.73
CA LEU A 49 -5.18 -3.08 -2.51
C LEU A 49 -4.45 -4.37 -2.89
N VAL A 50 -3.12 -4.37 -2.74
CA VAL A 50 -2.27 -5.53 -2.99
C VAL A 50 -2.12 -6.30 -1.67
N PRO A 51 -2.50 -7.59 -1.60
CA PRO A 51 -2.32 -8.37 -0.39
C PRO A 51 -0.82 -8.49 -0.07
N CYS A 52 -0.46 -8.22 1.17
CA CYS A 52 0.91 -8.32 1.67
C CYS A 52 0.91 -8.90 3.09
N SER A 53 2.08 -8.98 3.69
CA SER A 53 2.31 -9.44 5.05
C SER A 53 2.77 -8.28 5.94
N TYR A 54 2.73 -8.49 7.26
CA TYR A 54 3.31 -7.55 8.20
C TYR A 54 4.82 -7.36 7.98
N GLN A 55 5.52 -8.44 7.60
CA GLN A 55 6.94 -8.40 7.30
C GLN A 55 7.23 -7.47 6.11
N ASP A 56 6.38 -7.49 5.07
CA ASP A 56 6.53 -6.57 3.93
C ASP A 56 6.41 -5.10 4.38
N TYR A 57 5.51 -4.79 5.32
CA TYR A 57 5.40 -3.46 5.93
C TYR A 57 6.67 -3.09 6.72
N GLN A 58 7.19 -4.01 7.54
CA GLN A 58 8.41 -3.77 8.31
C GLN A 58 9.62 -3.51 7.41
N LEU A 59 9.73 -4.25 6.30
CA LEU A 59 10.77 -4.04 5.29
C LEU A 59 10.58 -2.69 4.59
N ALA A 60 9.35 -2.34 4.21
CA ALA A 60 9.04 -1.02 3.65
C ALA A 60 9.42 0.14 4.60
N CYS A 61 9.22 -0.01 5.91
CA CYS A 61 9.68 0.96 6.92
C CYS A 61 11.20 1.13 6.96
N ARG A 62 11.96 0.13 6.49
CA ARG A 62 13.43 0.18 6.36
C ARG A 62 13.89 0.63 4.98
N GLU A 63 12.97 1.16 4.17
CA GLU A 63 13.19 1.50 2.77
C GLU A 63 13.51 0.29 1.88
N GLU A 64 13.21 -0.94 2.34
CA GLU A 64 13.41 -2.19 1.61
C GLU A 64 12.05 -2.74 1.14
N LEU A 65 11.59 -2.36 -0.06
CA LEU A 65 10.38 -2.95 -0.61
C LEU A 65 10.71 -4.26 -1.34
N PRO A 66 10.00 -5.37 -1.05
CA PRO A 66 10.16 -6.58 -1.84
C PRO A 66 9.73 -6.36 -3.28
N GLU A 67 10.42 -7.03 -4.20
CA GLU A 67 10.27 -6.84 -5.65
C GLU A 67 8.81 -6.96 -6.10
N ARG A 68 8.05 -7.90 -5.54
CA ARG A 68 6.62 -8.08 -5.82
C ARG A 68 5.80 -6.80 -5.61
N LEU A 69 6.07 -6.06 -4.53
CA LEU A 69 5.37 -4.82 -4.23
C LEU A 69 5.89 -3.67 -5.09
N MET A 70 7.21 -3.60 -5.35
CA MET A 70 7.78 -2.65 -6.31
C MET A 70 7.18 -2.83 -7.71
N GLN A 71 7.07 -4.06 -8.21
CA GLN A 71 6.46 -4.36 -9.49
C GLN A 71 4.98 -3.95 -9.52
N ALA A 72 4.25 -4.13 -8.41
CA ALA A 72 2.87 -3.66 -8.33
C ALA A 72 2.78 -2.13 -8.38
N LEU A 73 3.69 -1.42 -7.69
CA LEU A 73 3.78 0.04 -7.77
C LEU A 73 4.13 0.51 -9.18
N GLN A 74 5.14 -0.10 -9.81
CA GLN A 74 5.55 0.26 -11.18
C GLN A 74 4.47 -0.05 -12.23
N ARG A 75 3.70 -1.12 -12.02
CA ARG A 75 2.66 -1.55 -12.98
C ARG A 75 1.40 -0.70 -12.91
N PHE A 76 1.09 -0.11 -11.76
CA PHE A 76 -0.15 0.62 -11.55
C PHE A 76 0.03 2.12 -11.30
N GLY A 77 1.18 2.53 -10.78
CA GLY A 77 1.57 3.93 -10.58
C GLY A 77 1.87 4.67 -11.86
#